data_AF-A0A7Z2JEW2-F1
#
_entry.id   AF-A0A7Z2JEW2-F1
#
_cell.length_a   1.000
_cell.length_b   1.000
_cell.length_c   1.000
_cell.angle_alpha   90.00
_cell.angle_beta   90.00
_cell.angle_gamma   90.00
#
_symmetry.space_group_name_H-M   'P 1'
#
loop_
_entity.id
_entity.type
_entity.pdbx_description
1 polymer ?
#
loop_
_entity_poly.entity_id
_entity_poly.type
_entity_poly.pdbx_seq_one_letter_code
_entity_poly.pdbx_strand_id
1 'polypeptide(L)'
;MTLPCIIAARRFDASAHLPFHFGDERVGWIREDDVALLARWPDVFEIDGDAGSARVSLASEFDTVTARSAALASVIGALAAEGRIPGWRNETYAIRNAFAAPPLAYIERAASRFFGTMTYAVHVNGVVEYGDSGAPQLWIARRSGTKATDPGMLDNVVAGGIGWGFGVEATLVKECWEEAGIAADLARTARAGRTAHVLQSLPEGTQAEQIFIYDLALPADFVPLNQDGEVGEHRLARIDETARWIEEGAMTVDASLATLDCLLRRQWIDEDACEGIAAIFEPPTL
;
A
#
# COMPACT_ATOMS: atom_id res chain seq x y z
N MET A 1 -21.40 -8.04 10.21
CA MET A 1 -20.95 -8.66 8.95
C MET A 1 -19.66 -7.98 8.58
N THR A 2 -18.56 -8.73 8.49
CA THR A 2 -17.26 -8.16 8.13
C THR A 2 -17.23 -7.77 6.65
N LEU A 3 -16.83 -6.52 6.36
CA LEU A 3 -16.73 -6.00 5.01
C LEU A 3 -15.62 -6.71 4.20
N PRO A 4 -15.75 -6.86 2.86
CA PRO A 4 -14.77 -7.56 2.04
C PRO A 4 -13.34 -7.01 2.16
N CYS A 5 -13.19 -5.69 2.26
CA CYS A 5 -11.88 -5.05 2.41
C CYS A 5 -11.20 -5.40 3.75
N ILE A 6 -11.96 -5.51 4.85
CA ILE A 6 -11.44 -5.88 6.18
C ILE A 6 -10.93 -7.33 6.14
N ILE A 7 -11.67 -8.23 5.51
CA ILE A 7 -11.25 -9.63 5.31
C ILE A 7 -9.99 -9.68 4.44
N ALA A 8 -10.01 -9.00 3.28
CA ALA A 8 -8.91 -9.00 2.33
C ALA A 8 -7.61 -8.48 2.97
N ALA A 9 -7.69 -7.39 3.75
CA ALA A 9 -6.55 -6.75 4.40
C ALA A 9 -5.80 -7.63 5.42
N ARG A 10 -6.38 -8.76 5.82
CA ARG A 10 -5.80 -9.76 6.73
C ARG A 10 -5.74 -11.16 6.10
N ARG A 11 -5.97 -11.28 4.79
CA ARG A 11 -5.98 -12.57 4.09
C ARG A 11 -4.55 -13.03 3.81
N PHE A 12 -3.88 -13.50 4.86
CA PHE A 12 -2.51 -13.99 4.82
C PHE A 12 -2.41 -15.34 5.53
N ASP A 13 -1.75 -16.30 4.89
CA ASP A 13 -1.47 -17.62 5.45
C ASP A 13 0.03 -17.77 5.65
N ALA A 14 0.50 -17.66 6.89
CA ALA A 14 1.91 -17.77 7.22
C ALA A 14 2.50 -19.15 6.88
N SER A 15 1.68 -20.21 6.81
CA SER A 15 2.17 -21.55 6.48
C SER A 15 2.51 -21.72 5.00
N ALA A 16 1.97 -20.85 4.13
CA ALA A 16 2.26 -20.82 2.70
C ALA A 16 3.43 -19.87 2.34
N HIS A 17 4.15 -19.37 3.34
CA HIS A 17 5.25 -18.42 3.16
C HIS A 17 6.44 -18.79 4.04
N LEU A 18 7.65 -18.51 3.54
CA LEU A 18 8.87 -18.51 4.34
C LEU A 18 9.21 -17.06 4.73
N PRO A 19 9.64 -16.80 5.97
CA PRO A 19 10.10 -15.48 6.35
C PRO A 19 11.39 -15.13 5.58
N PHE A 20 11.48 -13.89 5.10
CA PHE A 20 12.67 -13.36 4.44
C PHE A 20 13.52 -12.53 5.41
N HIS A 21 14.81 -12.81 5.52
CA HIS A 21 15.68 -12.27 6.57
C HIS A 21 16.93 -11.56 6.04
N PHE A 22 17.36 -10.53 6.76
CA PHE A 22 18.74 -10.01 6.75
C PHE A 22 19.35 -10.26 8.14
N GLY A 23 20.25 -11.25 8.25
CA GLY A 23 20.71 -11.73 9.56
C GLY A 23 19.53 -12.21 10.41
N ASP A 24 19.41 -11.69 11.62
CA ASP A 24 18.32 -12.07 12.54
C ASP A 24 17.02 -11.27 12.31
N GLU A 25 17.04 -10.24 11.47
CA GLU A 25 15.88 -9.38 11.23
C GLU A 25 15.05 -9.90 10.05
N ARG A 26 13.79 -10.27 10.31
CA ARG A 26 12.80 -10.55 9.26
C ARG A 26 12.43 -9.25 8.56
N VAL A 27 12.58 -9.19 7.24
CA VAL A 27 12.31 -8.00 6.41
C VAL A 27 11.19 -8.21 5.40
N GLY A 28 10.67 -9.43 5.27
CA GLY A 28 9.56 -9.73 4.39
C GLY A 28 9.10 -11.18 4.44
N TRP A 29 8.49 -11.62 3.35
CA TRP A 29 7.90 -12.94 3.17
C TRP A 29 8.07 -13.40 1.74
N ILE A 30 8.58 -14.62 1.55
CA ILE A 30 8.64 -15.28 0.24
C ILE A 30 7.55 -16.35 0.21
N ARG A 31 6.72 -16.39 -0.83
CA ARG A 31 5.77 -17.50 -1.00
C ARG A 31 6.53 -18.80 -1.20
N GLU A 32 6.04 -19.89 -0.61
CA GLU A 32 6.70 -21.20 -0.69
C GLU A 32 6.98 -21.61 -2.16
N ASP A 33 6.02 -21.38 -3.05
CA ASP A 33 6.13 -21.68 -4.49
C ASP A 33 7.22 -20.85 -5.22
N ASP A 34 7.60 -19.69 -4.67
CA ASP A 34 8.62 -18.80 -5.26
C ASP A 34 10.04 -19.08 -4.74
N VAL A 35 10.20 -19.86 -3.67
CA VAL A 35 11.51 -20.15 -3.04
C VAL A 35 12.47 -20.80 -4.04
N ALA A 36 11.97 -21.73 -4.86
CA ALA A 36 12.78 -22.40 -5.89
C ALA A 36 13.34 -21.43 -6.94
N LEU A 37 12.71 -20.26 -7.15
CA LEU A 37 13.25 -19.23 -8.02
C LEU A 37 14.50 -18.61 -7.42
N LEU A 38 14.53 -18.39 -6.10
CA LEU A 38 15.65 -17.78 -5.38
C LEU A 38 16.82 -18.77 -5.17
N ALA A 39 16.52 -20.07 -5.06
CA ALA A 39 17.53 -21.13 -4.98
C ALA A 39 18.51 -21.18 -6.16
N ARG A 40 18.21 -20.48 -7.26
CA ARG A 40 19.11 -20.30 -8.42
C ARG A 40 20.31 -19.39 -8.14
N TRP A 41 20.28 -18.64 -7.04
CA TRP A 41 21.35 -17.76 -6.61
C TRP A 41 21.86 -18.17 -5.21
N PRO A 42 22.53 -19.33 -5.09
CA PRO A 42 23.02 -19.83 -3.80
C PRO A 42 24.09 -18.94 -3.18
N ASP A 43 24.77 -18.11 -3.97
CA ASP A 43 25.72 -17.10 -3.49
C ASP A 43 25.01 -15.84 -2.94
N VAL A 44 23.70 -15.69 -3.18
CA VAL A 44 22.90 -14.52 -2.73
C VAL A 44 21.96 -14.88 -1.60
N PHE A 45 21.32 -16.05 -1.68
CA PHE A 45 20.34 -16.49 -0.69
C PHE A 45 20.74 -17.81 -0.02
N GLU A 46 20.65 -17.82 1.30
CA GLU A 46 20.73 -19.00 2.14
C GLU A 46 19.28 -19.46 2.42
N ILE A 47 18.97 -20.70 2.06
CA ILE A 47 17.65 -21.30 2.32
C ILE A 47 17.86 -22.42 3.33
N ASP A 48 17.57 -22.12 4.59
CA ASP A 48 17.85 -22.99 5.73
C ASP A 48 16.57 -23.58 6.30
N GLY A 49 16.63 -24.81 6.81
CA GLY A 49 15.59 -25.45 7.62
C GLY A 49 14.84 -26.59 6.92
N ASP A 50 14.12 -27.38 7.71
CA ASP A 50 13.20 -28.42 7.20
C ASP A 50 11.82 -27.81 6.90
N ALA A 51 10.98 -28.55 6.16
CA ALA A 51 9.60 -28.19 5.87
C ALA A 51 8.85 -27.75 7.16
N GLY A 52 8.38 -26.50 7.18
CA GLY A 52 7.69 -25.88 8.33
C GLY A 52 8.56 -25.03 9.27
N SER A 53 9.90 -25.04 9.10
CA SER A 53 10.84 -24.15 9.82
C SER A 53 11.77 -23.39 8.88
N ALA A 54 11.57 -23.56 7.58
CA ALA A 54 12.45 -23.02 6.58
C ALA A 54 12.37 -21.48 6.52
N ARG A 55 13.50 -20.84 6.23
CA ARG A 55 13.59 -19.38 6.00
C ARG A 55 14.45 -19.10 4.78
N VAL A 56 14.21 -17.95 4.16
CA VAL A 56 15.09 -17.39 3.14
C VAL A 56 15.88 -16.25 3.78
N SER A 57 17.20 -16.32 3.74
CA SER A 57 18.07 -15.25 4.24
C SER A 57 18.94 -14.73 3.12
N LEU A 58 19.24 -13.44 3.12
CA LEU A 58 20.32 -12.92 2.29
C LEU A 58 21.66 -13.36 2.91
N ALA A 59 22.61 -13.79 2.06
CA ALA A 59 23.89 -14.31 2.53
C ALA A 59 24.64 -13.32 3.43
N SER A 60 25.29 -13.86 4.46
CA SER A 60 25.90 -13.05 5.54
C SER A 60 27.03 -12.11 5.07
N GLU A 61 27.62 -12.36 3.90
CA GLU A 61 28.63 -11.48 3.28
C GLU A 61 28.08 -10.12 2.82
N PHE A 62 26.77 -9.99 2.62
CA PHE A 62 26.12 -8.72 2.30
C PHE A 62 25.78 -7.95 3.60
N ASP A 63 26.81 -7.43 4.25
CA ASP A 63 26.72 -6.82 5.59
C ASP A 63 26.41 -5.30 5.58
N THR A 64 26.46 -4.65 4.42
CA THR A 64 26.13 -3.22 4.25
C THR A 64 24.86 -3.01 3.43
N VAL A 65 24.16 -1.88 3.67
CA VAL A 65 22.98 -1.46 2.88
C VAL A 65 23.29 -1.49 1.38
N THR A 66 24.45 -0.97 0.97
CA THR A 66 24.87 -0.95 -0.44
C THR A 66 25.07 -2.35 -1.00
N ALA A 67 25.77 -3.23 -0.28
CA ALA A 67 26.02 -4.60 -0.72
C ALA A 67 24.70 -5.39 -0.86
N ARG A 68 23.80 -5.28 0.12
CA ARG A 68 22.46 -5.90 0.07
C ARG A 68 21.64 -5.41 -1.12
N SER A 69 21.62 -4.10 -1.32
CA SER A 69 20.87 -3.49 -2.43
C SER A 69 21.40 -3.95 -3.78
N ALA A 70 22.72 -4.04 -3.95
CA ALA A 70 23.33 -4.49 -5.21
C ALA A 70 23.03 -5.97 -5.49
N ALA A 71 23.13 -6.83 -4.47
CA ALA A 71 22.81 -8.26 -4.61
C ALA A 71 21.34 -8.47 -5.02
N LEU A 72 20.42 -7.78 -4.33
CA LEU A 72 18.99 -7.82 -4.65
C LEU A 72 18.71 -7.29 -6.06
N ALA A 73 19.31 -6.16 -6.45
CA ALA A 73 19.06 -5.54 -7.75
C ALA A 73 19.37 -6.48 -8.91
N SER A 74 20.46 -7.26 -8.83
CA SER A 74 20.81 -8.25 -9.85
C SER A 74 19.75 -9.35 -9.98
N VAL A 75 19.29 -9.90 -8.85
CA VAL A 75 18.26 -10.95 -8.81
C VAL A 75 16.93 -10.41 -9.31
N ILE A 76 16.53 -9.23 -8.82
CA ILE A 76 15.29 -8.55 -9.20
C ILE A 76 15.25 -8.28 -10.71
N GLY A 77 16.36 -7.83 -11.29
CA GLY A 77 16.45 -7.61 -12.74
C GLY A 77 16.22 -8.89 -13.55
N ALA A 78 16.79 -10.01 -13.10
CA ALA A 78 16.59 -11.31 -13.75
C ALA A 78 15.14 -11.81 -13.60
N LEU A 79 14.56 -11.72 -12.40
CA LEU A 79 13.16 -12.08 -12.15
C LEU A 79 12.19 -11.21 -12.96
N ALA A 80 12.47 -9.91 -13.09
CA ALA A 80 11.68 -9.00 -13.91
C ALA A 80 11.75 -9.35 -15.40
N ALA A 81 12.94 -9.68 -15.92
CA ALA A 81 13.11 -10.13 -17.30
C ALA A 81 12.34 -11.43 -17.62
N GLU A 82 12.11 -12.27 -16.61
CA GLU A 82 11.29 -13.48 -16.69
C GLU A 82 9.78 -13.24 -16.47
N GLY A 83 9.37 -11.99 -16.24
CA GLY A 83 7.98 -11.62 -15.98
C GLY A 83 7.47 -11.98 -14.58
N ARG A 84 8.37 -12.35 -13.64
CA ARG A 84 8.01 -12.66 -12.25
C ARG A 84 7.77 -11.42 -11.40
N ILE A 85 8.34 -10.28 -11.79
CA ILE A 85 8.13 -8.98 -11.15
C ILE A 85 7.43 -8.07 -12.16
N PRO A 86 6.08 -8.09 -12.23
CA PRO A 86 5.33 -7.25 -13.16
C PRO A 86 5.27 -5.80 -12.68
N GLY A 87 4.97 -4.88 -13.59
CA GLY A 87 4.64 -3.49 -13.23
C GLY A 87 5.84 -2.63 -12.78
N TRP A 88 7.02 -2.87 -13.36
CA TRP A 88 8.24 -2.07 -13.13
C TRP A 88 7.97 -0.56 -13.20
N ARG A 89 8.47 0.21 -12.22
CA ARG A 89 8.17 1.65 -12.08
C ARG A 89 9.39 2.56 -12.21
N ASN A 90 10.61 2.02 -12.11
CA ASN A 90 11.83 2.81 -11.90
C ASN A 90 11.74 3.66 -10.64
N GLU A 91 11.18 3.09 -9.58
CA GLU A 91 10.93 3.76 -8.31
C GLU A 91 11.54 2.97 -7.16
N THR A 92 12.57 3.55 -6.54
CA THR A 92 13.27 2.90 -5.44
C THR A 92 12.51 3.06 -4.14
N TYR A 93 12.27 1.95 -3.45
CA TYR A 93 11.76 1.88 -2.09
C TYR A 93 12.88 1.50 -1.11
N ALA A 94 12.67 1.81 0.17
CA ALA A 94 13.54 1.38 1.26
C ALA A 94 12.96 0.14 1.95
N ILE A 95 13.76 -0.93 2.07
CA ILE A 95 13.42 -2.07 2.93
C ILE A 95 13.69 -1.66 4.38
N ARG A 96 12.63 -1.57 5.19
CA ARG A 96 12.67 -1.28 6.62
C ARG A 96 11.37 -1.77 7.27
N ASN A 97 11.43 -2.18 8.54
CA ASN A 97 10.26 -2.70 9.26
C ASN A 97 9.39 -1.62 9.93
N ALA A 98 9.95 -0.44 10.18
CA ALA A 98 9.23 0.72 10.68
C ALA A 98 9.58 1.94 9.82
N PHE A 99 8.61 2.83 9.58
CA PHE A 99 8.81 3.97 8.69
C PHE A 99 9.96 4.88 9.13
N ALA A 100 10.14 5.09 10.44
CA ALA A 100 11.23 5.90 10.98
C ALA A 100 12.58 5.17 11.08
N ALA A 101 12.62 3.86 10.83
CA ALA A 101 13.85 3.09 10.90
C ALA A 101 14.78 3.42 9.71
N PRO A 102 16.11 3.34 9.91
CA PRO A 102 17.06 3.43 8.81
C PRO A 102 16.81 2.29 7.79
N PRO A 103 17.08 2.53 6.49
CA PRO A 103 16.95 1.50 5.47
C PRO A 103 17.97 0.38 5.70
N LEU A 104 17.51 -0.86 5.55
CA LEU A 104 18.36 -2.05 5.59
C LEU A 104 18.91 -2.42 4.20
N ALA A 105 18.15 -2.08 3.16
CA ALA A 105 18.50 -2.20 1.75
C ALA A 105 17.52 -1.34 0.93
N TYR A 106 17.77 -1.23 -0.37
CA TYR A 106 16.88 -0.60 -1.35
C TYR A 106 16.36 -1.64 -2.35
N ILE A 107 15.14 -1.43 -2.80
CA ILE A 107 14.42 -2.36 -3.67
C ILE A 107 13.63 -1.58 -4.73
N GLU A 108 13.48 -2.14 -5.91
CA GLU A 108 12.52 -1.58 -6.88
C GLU A 108 11.09 -1.78 -6.37
N ARG A 109 10.24 -0.75 -6.43
CA ARG A 109 8.86 -0.77 -5.91
C ARG A 109 8.10 -2.02 -6.33
N ALA A 110 8.16 -2.38 -7.61
CA ALA A 110 7.48 -3.55 -8.16
C ALA A 110 7.91 -4.88 -7.52
N ALA A 111 9.15 -4.98 -7.07
CA ALA A 111 9.68 -6.18 -6.43
C ALA A 111 9.22 -6.37 -4.97
N SER A 112 8.69 -5.32 -4.34
CA SER A 112 8.27 -5.37 -2.92
C SER A 112 7.25 -6.47 -2.65
N ARG A 113 6.31 -6.71 -3.58
CA ARG A 113 5.31 -7.78 -3.44
C ARG A 113 5.93 -9.17 -3.53
N PHE A 114 6.88 -9.38 -4.44
CA PHE A 114 7.57 -10.67 -4.57
C PHE A 114 8.32 -11.03 -3.28
N PHE A 115 9.01 -10.06 -2.70
CA PHE A 115 9.78 -10.25 -1.45
C PHE A 115 8.95 -10.04 -0.17
N GLY A 116 7.67 -9.70 -0.30
CA GLY A 116 6.78 -9.41 0.81
C GLY A 116 7.30 -8.34 1.78
N THR A 117 8.13 -7.41 1.29
CA THR A 117 8.75 -6.37 2.13
C THR A 117 7.73 -5.31 2.50
N MET A 118 7.85 -4.75 3.70
CA MET A 118 6.98 -3.67 4.15
C MET A 118 7.07 -2.46 3.21
N THR A 119 5.90 -2.00 2.76
CA THR A 119 5.71 -0.80 1.95
C THR A 119 4.95 0.25 2.74
N TYR A 120 5.00 1.50 2.26
CA TYR A 120 4.36 2.63 2.92
C TYR A 120 3.63 3.46 1.88
N ALA A 121 2.42 3.91 2.21
CA ALA A 121 1.60 4.71 1.31
C ALA A 121 0.88 5.84 2.04
N VAL A 122 0.51 6.87 1.30
CA VAL A 122 -0.41 7.93 1.75
C VAL A 122 -1.72 7.81 0.99
N HIS A 123 -2.83 7.95 1.70
CA HIS A 123 -4.17 7.94 1.13
C HIS A 123 -4.94 9.16 1.65
N VAL A 124 -5.55 9.93 0.76
CA VAL A 124 -6.24 11.18 1.11
C VAL A 124 -7.73 11.10 0.78
N ASN A 125 -8.58 11.24 1.78
CA ASN A 125 -10.01 11.44 1.61
C ASN A 125 -10.29 12.90 1.26
N GLY A 126 -10.75 13.19 0.04
CA GLY A 126 -11.13 14.52 -0.39
C GLY A 126 -12.58 14.82 -0.01
N VAL A 127 -12.80 15.56 1.07
CA VAL A 127 -14.12 15.83 1.63
C VAL A 127 -14.62 17.20 1.18
N VAL A 128 -15.81 17.27 0.59
CA VAL A 128 -16.53 18.53 0.39
C VAL A 128 -17.58 18.66 1.48
N GLU A 129 -17.45 19.70 2.31
CA GLU A 129 -18.40 20.01 3.38
C GLU A 129 -19.28 21.20 2.98
N TYR A 130 -20.59 21.08 3.21
CA TYR A 130 -21.57 22.13 2.93
C TYR A 130 -22.07 22.81 4.22
N GLY A 131 -21.46 22.52 5.38
CA GLY A 131 -21.96 22.96 6.69
C GLY A 131 -23.42 22.55 6.91
N ASP A 132 -24.25 23.44 7.46
CA ASP A 132 -25.68 23.17 7.70
C ASP A 132 -26.51 23.08 6.40
N SER A 133 -25.92 23.39 5.24
CA SER A 133 -26.64 23.48 3.97
C SER A 133 -26.72 22.16 3.19
N GLY A 134 -26.02 21.11 3.62
CA GLY A 134 -26.07 19.81 2.95
C GLY A 134 -25.21 18.72 3.60
N ALA A 135 -25.49 17.47 3.23
CA ALA A 135 -24.67 16.32 3.65
C ALA A 135 -23.30 16.36 2.95
N PRO A 136 -22.22 15.94 3.64
CA PRO A 136 -20.88 15.92 3.06
C PRO A 136 -20.78 14.93 1.90
N GLN A 137 -19.84 15.19 0.99
CA GLN A 137 -19.54 14.33 -0.14
C GLN A 137 -18.04 14.04 -0.23
N LEU A 138 -17.70 12.94 -0.90
CA LEU A 138 -16.32 12.51 -1.09
C LEU A 138 -15.97 12.55 -2.57
N TRP A 139 -14.81 13.13 -2.89
CA TRP A 139 -14.17 12.89 -4.18
C TRP A 139 -13.55 11.49 -4.17
N ILE A 140 -13.95 10.69 -5.15
CA ILE A 140 -13.51 9.31 -5.35
C ILE A 140 -12.90 9.23 -6.75
N ALA A 141 -11.67 8.75 -6.84
CA ALA A 141 -11.01 8.53 -8.12
C ALA A 141 -11.38 7.14 -8.67
N ARG A 142 -11.31 6.99 -9.99
CA ARG A 142 -11.19 5.68 -10.64
C ARG A 142 -9.80 5.57 -11.22
N ARG A 143 -9.08 4.51 -10.85
CA ARG A 143 -7.74 4.22 -11.37
C ARG A 143 -7.79 4.09 -12.89
N SER A 144 -6.77 4.60 -13.58
CA SER A 144 -6.71 4.47 -15.04
C SER A 144 -6.69 2.99 -15.46
N GLY A 145 -7.18 2.69 -16.67
CA GLY A 145 -7.16 1.34 -17.21
C GLY A 145 -5.76 0.78 -17.50
N THR A 146 -4.73 1.64 -17.43
CA THR A 146 -3.33 1.29 -17.71
C THR A 146 -2.49 1.13 -16.44
N LYS A 147 -3.03 1.39 -15.24
CA LYS A 147 -2.33 1.14 -13.96
C LYS A 147 -1.99 -0.35 -13.85
N ALA A 148 -0.77 -0.63 -13.39
CA ALA A 148 -0.30 -2.00 -13.18
C ALA A 148 -1.03 -2.75 -12.06
N THR A 149 -1.59 -2.00 -11.09
CA THR A 149 -2.30 -2.52 -9.93
C THR A 149 -3.73 -2.03 -9.95
N ASP A 150 -4.69 -2.96 -9.82
CA ASP A 150 -6.13 -2.70 -9.72
C ASP A 150 -6.69 -1.72 -10.79
N PRO A 151 -6.40 -1.93 -12.08
CA PRO A 151 -6.85 -1.02 -13.14
C PRO A 151 -8.38 -0.88 -13.15
N GLY A 152 -8.87 0.36 -13.23
CA GLY A 152 -10.30 0.65 -13.28
C GLY A 152 -11.07 0.54 -11.95
N MET A 153 -10.44 0.07 -10.87
CA MET A 153 -11.06 0.08 -9.54
C MET A 153 -11.22 1.50 -8.99
N LEU A 154 -12.13 1.65 -8.03
CA LEU A 154 -12.30 2.89 -7.28
C LEU A 154 -11.21 3.08 -6.23
N ASP A 155 -10.84 4.34 -6.00
CA ASP A 155 -9.74 4.73 -5.12
C ASP A 155 -10.09 6.02 -4.35
N ASN A 156 -9.26 6.39 -3.39
CA ASN A 156 -9.32 7.72 -2.79
C ASN A 156 -9.05 8.80 -3.86
N VAL A 157 -9.37 10.06 -3.60
CA VAL A 157 -9.06 11.15 -4.56
C VAL A 157 -7.56 11.22 -4.87
N VAL A 158 -6.72 10.85 -3.91
CA VAL A 158 -5.26 10.77 -4.04
C VAL A 158 -4.77 9.57 -3.25
N ALA A 159 -3.93 8.73 -3.87
CA ALA A 159 -3.27 7.60 -3.23
C ALA A 159 -1.90 7.32 -3.86
N GLY A 160 -0.85 7.36 -3.05
CA GLY A 160 0.51 7.18 -3.56
C GLY A 160 1.45 6.48 -2.60
N GLY A 161 2.35 5.70 -3.18
CA GLY A 161 3.38 5.00 -2.43
C GLY A 161 4.53 5.93 -2.03
N ILE A 162 5.16 5.66 -0.89
CA ILE A 162 6.27 6.49 -0.38
C ILE A 162 7.60 5.87 -0.81
N GLY A 163 8.11 6.40 -1.93
CA GLY A 163 9.47 6.11 -2.41
C GLY A 163 10.58 6.53 -1.44
N TRP A 164 11.76 5.95 -1.62
CA TRP A 164 12.96 6.36 -0.91
C TRP A 164 13.27 7.84 -1.14
N GLY A 165 13.71 8.53 -0.08
CA GLY A 165 14.02 9.96 -0.11
C GLY A 165 12.81 10.86 0.15
N PHE A 166 11.60 10.32 0.21
CA PHE A 166 10.39 11.07 0.54
C PHE A 166 9.88 10.77 1.96
N GLY A 167 9.34 11.81 2.59
CA GLY A 167 8.54 11.69 3.82
C GLY A 167 7.04 11.72 3.50
N VAL A 168 6.20 11.37 4.48
CA VAL A 168 4.74 11.30 4.35
C VAL A 168 4.14 12.60 3.76
N GLU A 169 4.48 13.76 4.32
CA GLU A 169 3.96 15.05 3.85
C GLU A 169 4.46 15.40 2.43
N ALA A 170 5.72 15.12 2.13
CA ALA A 170 6.29 15.39 0.81
C ALA A 170 5.62 14.54 -0.27
N THR A 171 5.39 13.25 0.01
CA THR A 171 4.61 12.37 -0.88
C THR A 171 3.18 12.87 -1.00
N LEU A 172 2.48 13.14 0.10
CA LEU A 172 1.10 13.63 0.05
C LEU A 172 0.95 14.86 -0.85
N VAL A 173 1.82 15.87 -0.69
CA VAL A 173 1.77 17.10 -1.50
C VAL A 173 2.06 16.81 -2.98
N LYS A 174 3.03 15.95 -3.29
CA LYS A 174 3.34 15.54 -4.66
C LYS A 174 2.15 14.85 -5.33
N GLU A 175 1.62 13.82 -4.69
CA GLU A 175 0.53 12.99 -5.23
C GLU A 175 -0.77 13.80 -5.35
N CYS A 176 -1.03 14.72 -4.40
CA CYS A 176 -2.15 15.66 -4.47
C CYS A 176 -2.14 16.49 -5.76
N TRP A 177 -0.97 16.95 -6.18
CA TRP A 177 -0.82 17.66 -7.44
C TRP A 177 -0.97 16.73 -8.63
N GLU A 178 -0.25 15.60 -8.65
CA GLU A 178 -0.17 14.70 -9.80
C GLU A 178 -1.52 14.05 -10.13
N GLU A 179 -2.22 13.48 -9.14
CA GLU A 179 -3.45 12.72 -9.37
C GLU A 179 -4.70 13.60 -9.44
N ALA A 180 -4.73 14.74 -8.72
CA ALA A 180 -5.95 15.53 -8.52
C ALA A 180 -5.80 17.04 -8.76
N GLY A 181 -4.60 17.55 -9.07
CA GLY A 181 -4.37 18.98 -9.30
C GLY A 181 -4.57 19.84 -8.05
N ILE A 182 -4.48 19.24 -6.86
CA ILE A 182 -4.63 19.94 -5.58
C ILE A 182 -3.34 20.73 -5.31
N ALA A 183 -3.47 22.04 -5.18
CA ALA A 183 -2.33 22.91 -4.90
C ALA A 183 -1.69 22.60 -3.54
N ALA A 184 -0.36 22.73 -3.47
CA ALA A 184 0.42 22.38 -2.28
C ALA A 184 -0.05 23.08 -0.99
N ASP A 185 -0.47 24.34 -1.08
CA ASP A 185 -0.95 25.09 0.10
C ASP A 185 -2.24 24.49 0.66
N LEU A 186 -3.13 23.98 -0.21
CA LEU A 186 -4.33 23.26 0.21
C LEU A 186 -3.96 21.86 0.72
N ALA A 187 -3.11 21.12 0.00
CA ALA A 187 -2.69 19.78 0.39
C ALA A 187 -2.06 19.73 1.81
N ARG A 188 -1.27 20.74 2.19
CA ARG A 188 -0.68 20.85 3.54
C ARG A 188 -1.69 21.06 4.67
N THR A 189 -2.94 21.39 4.35
CA THR A 189 -4.01 21.49 5.36
C THR A 189 -4.64 20.14 5.70
N ALA A 190 -4.25 19.07 5.00
CA ALA A 190 -4.74 17.72 5.26
C ALA A 190 -4.49 17.32 6.72
N ARG A 191 -5.48 16.68 7.32
CA ARG A 191 -5.46 16.25 8.72
C ARG A 191 -5.21 14.75 8.77
N ALA A 192 -4.23 14.34 9.57
CA ALA A 192 -3.95 12.93 9.77
C ALA A 192 -5.16 12.21 10.41
N GLY A 193 -5.53 11.08 9.82
CA GLY A 193 -6.42 10.08 10.38
C GLY A 193 -5.62 9.02 11.16
N ARG A 194 -6.13 7.78 11.15
CA ARG A 194 -5.38 6.64 11.69
C ARG A 194 -4.37 6.10 10.67
N THR A 195 -3.57 5.12 11.09
CA THR A 195 -2.73 4.36 10.19
C THR A 195 -3.29 2.96 10.05
N ALA A 196 -3.58 2.53 8.82
CA ALA A 196 -4.02 1.18 8.55
C ALA A 196 -2.82 0.29 8.20
N HIS A 197 -2.89 -0.97 8.60
CA HIS A 197 -1.93 -1.99 8.23
C HIS A 197 -2.61 -3.01 7.35
N VAL A 198 -1.96 -3.44 6.28
CA VAL A 198 -2.43 -4.48 5.36
C VAL A 198 -1.39 -5.59 5.31
N LEU A 199 -1.85 -6.83 5.46
CA LEU A 199 -1.06 -8.01 5.18
C LEU A 199 -1.93 -9.03 4.47
N GLN A 200 -1.68 -9.23 3.18
CA GLN A 200 -2.47 -10.13 2.36
C GLN A 200 -1.66 -10.82 1.25
N SER A 201 -2.12 -12.01 0.89
CA SER A 201 -1.65 -12.76 -0.27
C SER A 201 -2.35 -12.29 -1.55
N LEU A 202 -1.55 -12.03 -2.57
CA LEU A 202 -1.94 -11.65 -3.92
C LEU A 202 -1.39 -12.66 -4.94
N PRO A 203 -1.96 -12.73 -6.17
CA PRO A 203 -1.43 -13.59 -7.23
C PRO A 203 0.04 -13.34 -7.59
N GLU A 204 0.52 -12.11 -7.41
CA GLU A 204 1.90 -11.71 -7.71
C GLU A 204 2.85 -11.69 -6.49
N GLY A 205 2.36 -11.98 -5.28
CA GLY A 205 3.19 -11.98 -4.08
C GLY A 205 2.42 -11.64 -2.80
N THR A 206 3.08 -10.99 -1.86
CA THR A 206 2.52 -10.58 -0.58
C THR A 206 2.48 -9.05 -0.51
N GLN A 207 1.32 -8.47 -0.24
CA GLN A 207 1.23 -7.06 0.14
C GLN A 207 1.40 -6.97 1.66
N ALA A 208 2.52 -6.42 2.10
CA ALA A 208 2.73 -5.93 3.45
C ALA A 208 2.85 -4.40 3.38
N GLU A 209 1.87 -3.68 3.94
CA GLU A 209 1.79 -2.23 3.75
C GLU A 209 1.27 -1.51 5.00
N GLN A 210 1.83 -0.32 5.22
CA GLN A 210 1.35 0.64 6.19
C GLN A 210 0.84 1.91 5.47
N ILE A 211 -0.42 2.24 5.70
CA ILE A 211 -1.16 3.28 4.99
C ILE A 211 -1.38 4.45 5.95
N PHE A 212 -0.76 5.59 5.66
CA PHE A 212 -1.00 6.84 6.38
C PHE A 212 -2.23 7.53 5.79
N ILE A 213 -3.31 7.57 6.55
CA ILE A 213 -4.60 8.10 6.10
C ILE A 213 -4.69 9.58 6.45
N TYR A 214 -5.19 10.38 5.53
CA TYR A 214 -5.43 11.80 5.70
C TYR A 214 -6.81 12.19 5.20
N ASP A 215 -7.41 13.19 5.83
CA ASP A 215 -8.61 13.85 5.33
C ASP A 215 -8.27 15.27 4.90
N LEU A 216 -8.73 15.67 3.72
CA LEU A 216 -8.54 17.01 3.20
C LEU A 216 -9.92 17.63 2.91
N ALA A 217 -10.22 18.74 3.60
CA ALA A 217 -11.39 19.55 3.27
C ALA A 217 -11.13 20.30 1.96
N LEU A 218 -12.04 20.14 1.01
CA LEU A 218 -11.97 20.74 -0.32
C LEU A 218 -13.06 21.80 -0.48
N PRO A 219 -12.76 22.92 -1.17
CA PRO A 219 -13.77 23.92 -1.53
C PRO A 219 -14.95 23.29 -2.30
N ALA A 220 -16.15 23.84 -2.13
CA ALA A 220 -17.35 23.34 -2.80
C ALA A 220 -17.30 23.48 -4.34
N ASP A 221 -16.50 24.40 -4.85
CA ASP A 221 -16.24 24.64 -6.27
C ASP A 221 -14.99 23.93 -6.79
N PHE A 222 -14.30 23.15 -5.95
CA PHE A 222 -13.13 22.38 -6.36
C PHE A 222 -13.52 21.23 -7.28
N VAL A 223 -12.81 21.12 -8.40
CA VAL A 223 -12.92 20.02 -9.36
C VAL A 223 -11.52 19.42 -9.55
N PRO A 224 -11.30 18.14 -9.18
CA PRO A 224 -10.01 17.49 -9.38
C PRO A 224 -9.62 17.42 -10.85
N LEU A 225 -8.33 17.59 -11.13
CA LEU A 225 -7.76 17.50 -12.47
C LEU A 225 -6.56 16.55 -12.44
N ASN A 226 -6.67 15.43 -13.15
CA ASN A 226 -5.54 14.53 -13.37
C ASN A 226 -4.43 15.24 -14.17
N GLN A 227 -3.20 15.23 -13.66
CA GLN A 227 -2.04 15.87 -14.30
C GLN A 227 -1.10 14.88 -15.00
N ASP A 228 -1.10 13.60 -14.62
CA ASP A 228 -0.06 12.63 -15.01
C ASP A 228 -0.58 11.40 -15.77
N GLY A 229 -1.91 11.23 -15.87
CA GLY A 229 -2.55 10.10 -16.55
C GLY A 229 -2.85 8.90 -15.64
N GLU A 230 -2.59 8.99 -14.34
CA GLU A 230 -2.77 7.89 -13.39
C GLU A 230 -4.24 7.67 -12.97
N VAL A 231 -5.09 8.70 -13.10
CA VAL A 231 -6.53 8.66 -12.80
C VAL A 231 -7.40 8.68 -14.06
N GLY A 232 -8.32 7.72 -14.22
CA GLY A 232 -9.24 7.68 -15.34
C GLY A 232 -10.40 8.68 -15.25
N GLU A 233 -10.95 8.85 -14.05
CA GLU A 233 -12.03 9.81 -13.76
C GLU A 233 -12.10 10.14 -12.27
N HIS A 234 -12.74 11.26 -11.95
CA HIS A 234 -13.09 11.63 -10.58
C HIS A 234 -14.61 11.74 -10.45
N ARG A 235 -15.15 11.31 -9.30
CA ARG A 235 -16.58 11.38 -8.99
C ARG A 235 -16.79 12.01 -7.63
N LEU A 236 -17.72 12.94 -7.54
CA LEU A 236 -18.19 13.45 -6.26
C LEU A 236 -19.36 12.57 -5.80
N ALA A 237 -19.13 11.75 -4.79
CA ALA A 237 -20.04 10.72 -4.32
C ALA A 237 -20.65 11.05 -2.97
N ARG A 238 -21.87 10.55 -2.73
CA ARG A 238 -22.50 10.62 -1.41
C ARG A 238 -21.89 9.56 -0.48
N ILE A 239 -22.03 9.76 0.83
CA ILE A 239 -21.53 8.82 1.84
C ILE A 239 -22.16 7.42 1.66
N ASP A 240 -23.47 7.34 1.49
CA ASP A 240 -24.20 6.08 1.31
C ASP A 240 -23.79 5.34 0.04
N GLU A 241 -23.54 6.07 -1.05
CA GLU A 241 -23.02 5.50 -2.29
C GLU A 241 -21.61 4.93 -2.12
N THR A 242 -20.74 5.65 -1.40
CA THR A 242 -19.38 5.22 -1.12
C THR A 242 -19.35 3.99 -0.23
N ALA A 243 -20.17 3.97 0.83
CA ALA A 243 -20.34 2.80 1.70
C ALA A 243 -20.79 1.56 0.91
N ARG A 244 -21.77 1.73 0.01
CA ARG A 244 -22.23 0.65 -0.87
C ARG A 244 -21.11 0.11 -1.77
N TRP A 245 -20.27 0.97 -2.35
CA TRP A 245 -19.12 0.51 -3.15
C TRP A 245 -18.10 -0.28 -2.33
N ILE A 246 -17.92 0.06 -1.06
CA ILE A 246 -17.06 -0.70 -0.14
C ILE A 246 -17.67 -2.07 0.15
N GLU A 247 -18.97 -2.13 0.42
CA GLU A 247 -19.71 -3.39 0.62
C GLU A 247 -19.65 -4.30 -0.61
N GLU A 248 -19.76 -3.72 -1.81
CA GLU A 248 -19.69 -4.41 -3.11
C GLU A 248 -18.25 -4.78 -3.51
N GLY A 249 -17.22 -4.32 -2.78
CA GLY A 249 -15.81 -4.56 -3.12
C GLY A 249 -15.34 -3.85 -4.38
N ALA A 250 -15.98 -2.73 -4.75
CA ALA A 250 -15.66 -1.97 -5.97
C ALA A 250 -14.46 -1.00 -5.80
N MET A 251 -14.12 -0.66 -4.55
CA MET A 251 -12.94 0.13 -4.18
C MET A 251 -11.75 -0.79 -3.91
N THR A 252 -10.52 -0.30 -4.14
CA THR A 252 -9.30 -0.99 -3.70
C THR A 252 -9.37 -1.24 -2.20
N VAL A 253 -8.66 -2.26 -1.73
CA VAL A 253 -8.63 -2.60 -0.29
C VAL A 253 -8.15 -1.38 0.50
N ASP A 254 -7.02 -0.81 0.10
CA ASP A 254 -6.37 0.31 0.78
C ASP A 254 -7.28 1.54 0.85
N ALA A 255 -7.94 1.87 -0.27
CA ALA A 255 -8.86 3.00 -0.31
C ALA A 255 -10.13 2.78 0.49
N SER A 256 -10.64 1.55 0.51
CA SER A 256 -11.78 1.20 1.35
C SER A 256 -11.45 1.42 2.83
N LEU A 257 -10.28 0.96 3.29
CA LEU A 257 -9.84 1.15 4.67
C LEU A 257 -9.63 2.61 5.03
N ALA A 258 -8.98 3.38 4.15
CA ALA A 258 -8.79 4.82 4.32
C ALA A 258 -10.12 5.59 4.39
N THR A 259 -11.09 5.19 3.56
CA THR A 259 -12.42 5.78 3.55
C THR A 259 -13.19 5.42 4.81
N LEU A 260 -13.24 4.14 5.19
CA LEU A 260 -13.89 3.68 6.42
C LEU A 260 -13.34 4.40 7.66
N ASP A 261 -12.02 4.64 7.74
CA ASP A 261 -11.44 5.43 8.81
C ASP A 261 -12.07 6.83 8.92
N CYS A 262 -12.17 7.56 7.79
CA CYS A 262 -12.81 8.87 7.74
C CYS A 262 -14.28 8.79 8.15
N LEU A 263 -15.05 7.88 7.56
CA LEU A 263 -16.49 7.74 7.83
C LEU A 263 -16.76 7.47 9.31
N LEU A 264 -15.97 6.58 9.93
CA LEU A 264 -16.10 6.22 11.35
C LEU A 264 -15.68 7.36 12.28
N ARG A 265 -14.53 8.00 12.04
CA ARG A 265 -14.07 9.15 12.86
C ARG A 265 -15.02 10.33 12.81
N ARG A 266 -15.77 10.48 11.71
CA ARG A 266 -16.78 11.52 11.52
C ARG A 266 -18.19 11.10 11.93
N GLN A 267 -18.38 9.85 12.36
CA GLN A 267 -19.68 9.29 12.74
C GLN A 267 -20.73 9.38 11.62
N TRP A 268 -20.31 9.21 10.36
CA TRP A 268 -21.21 9.20 9.21
C TRP A 268 -21.77 7.81 8.89
N ILE A 269 -21.19 6.77 9.49
CA ILE A 269 -21.68 5.39 9.46
C ILE A 269 -21.61 4.79 10.86
N ASP A 270 -22.38 3.74 11.09
CA ASP A 270 -22.37 2.99 12.35
C ASP A 270 -21.12 2.09 12.45
N GLU A 271 -20.46 2.10 13.61
CA GLU A 271 -19.27 1.27 13.86
C GLU A 271 -19.59 -0.23 13.78
N ASP A 272 -20.79 -0.63 14.20
CA ASP A 272 -21.28 -2.02 14.14
C ASP A 272 -21.37 -2.57 12.71
N ALA A 273 -21.42 -1.69 11.69
CA ALA A 273 -21.38 -2.09 10.29
C ALA A 273 -19.96 -2.51 9.82
N CYS A 274 -18.92 -2.20 10.60
CA CYS A 274 -17.51 -2.39 10.26
C CYS A 274 -16.82 -3.41 11.17
N GLU A 275 -17.48 -4.52 11.46
CA GLU A 275 -16.97 -5.59 12.34
C GLU A 275 -15.51 -5.98 11.99
N GLY A 276 -14.61 -5.91 12.98
CA GLY A 276 -13.19 -6.25 12.84
C GLY A 276 -12.27 -5.11 12.37
N ILE A 277 -12.80 -3.93 12.02
CA ILE A 277 -12.00 -2.80 11.51
C ILE A 277 -10.92 -2.33 12.51
N ALA A 278 -11.17 -2.44 13.82
CA ALA A 278 -10.21 -2.03 14.84
C ALA A 278 -8.85 -2.74 14.69
N ALA A 279 -8.85 -4.03 14.33
CA ALA A 279 -7.63 -4.81 14.13
C ALA A 279 -6.81 -4.37 12.90
N ILE A 280 -7.41 -3.60 11.98
CA ILE A 280 -6.72 -3.04 10.83
C ILE A 280 -5.76 -1.92 11.23
N PHE A 281 -6.09 -1.18 12.29
CA PHE A 281 -5.28 -0.07 12.79
C PHE A 281 -4.14 -0.51 13.74
N GLU A 282 -4.04 -1.81 13.99
CA GLU A 282 -2.94 -2.43 14.71
C GLU A 282 -2.06 -3.23 13.74
N PRO A 283 -0.73 -3.32 13.98
CA PRO A 283 0.13 -4.21 13.21
C PRO A 283 -0.40 -5.66 13.21
N PRO A 284 -0.30 -6.38 12.08
CA PRO A 284 -0.74 -7.77 12.02
C PRO A 284 0.02 -8.63 13.04
N THR A 285 -0.71 -9.40 13.84
CA THR A 285 -0.13 -10.45 14.68
C THR A 285 0.22 -11.64 13.79
N LEU A 286 1.51 -11.98 13.73
CA LEU A 286 2.07 -13.07 12.92
C LEU A 286 2.47 -14.24 13.81
#